data_AF-A0A7X4DUN0-F1
#
_entry.id   AF-A0A7X4DUN0-F1
#
_cell.length_a   1.000
_cell.length_b   1.000
_cell.length_c   1.000
_cell.angle_alpha   90.00
_cell.angle_beta   90.00
_cell.angle_gamma   90.00
#
_symmetry.space_group_name_H-M   'P 1'
#
loop_
_entity.id
_entity.type
_entity.pdbx_description
1 polymer ?
#
loop_
_entity_poly.entity_id
_entity_poly.type
_entity_poly.pdbx_seq_one_letter_code
_entity_poly.pdbx_strand_id
1 'polypeptide(L)'
;MGVIEKDGRRLTTLAEWHLHAPPKRKMHWKDGRSAKENARLWLNAAPGLPSGFADLLGATESIGTLRSWSAEPEARVRFDTLGEPSNLDVLLRAQDETGPVVVGIEAKADEPFGSTVEKSLLSAEKRLAGNSRSRGVERIRGLAATFGLDLDRPEVLELRYQLLTLTAATVAEGPILIWGHFRGSPRRRD
;
A
#
# COMPACT_ATOMS: atom_id res chain seq x y z
N MET A 1 20.63 -3.62 -6.86
CA MET A 1 20.20 -2.72 -7.97
C MET A 1 18.69 -2.75 -8.07
N GLY A 2 18.08 -1.59 -8.32
CA GLY A 2 16.63 -1.44 -8.37
C GLY A 2 16.03 -1.46 -9.77
N VAL A 3 14.77 -1.90 -9.86
CA VAL A 3 13.98 -1.83 -11.09
C VAL A 3 12.59 -1.26 -10.83
N ILE A 4 12.09 -0.48 -11.78
CA ILE A 4 10.70 -0.04 -11.81
C ILE A 4 10.03 -0.83 -12.92
N GLU A 5 8.95 -1.52 -12.62
CA GLU A 5 8.30 -2.42 -13.59
C GLU A 5 6.79 -2.50 -13.43
N LYS A 6 6.09 -2.72 -14.54
CA LYS A 6 4.65 -2.98 -14.56
C LYS A 6 4.35 -4.11 -15.53
N ASP A 7 3.63 -5.13 -15.07
CA ASP A 7 3.25 -6.30 -15.87
C ASP A 7 4.44 -6.93 -16.64
N GLY A 8 5.58 -7.08 -15.95
CA GLY A 8 6.82 -7.63 -16.50
C GLY A 8 7.59 -6.69 -17.45
N ARG A 9 7.16 -5.43 -17.60
CA ARG A 9 7.84 -4.42 -18.41
C ARG A 9 8.60 -3.45 -17.53
N ARG A 10 9.91 -3.33 -17.77
CA ARG A 10 10.73 -2.31 -17.12
C ARG A 10 10.33 -0.92 -17.63
N LEU A 11 10.18 0.03 -16.71
CA LEU A 11 9.86 1.41 -17.00
C LEU A 11 11.10 2.26 -16.71
N THR A 12 11.59 2.97 -17.72
CA THR A 12 12.80 3.80 -17.65
C THR A 12 12.55 5.26 -18.00
N THR A 13 11.37 5.57 -18.54
CA THR A 13 10.97 6.92 -18.93
C THR A 13 9.57 7.27 -18.43
N LEU A 14 9.29 8.57 -18.32
CA LEU A 14 7.94 9.06 -17.99
C LEU A 14 6.89 8.66 -19.04
N ALA A 15 7.29 8.53 -20.31
CA ALA A 15 6.40 8.12 -21.37
C ALA A 15 5.97 6.66 -21.19
N GLU A 16 6.91 5.76 -20.86
CA GLU A 16 6.63 4.37 -20.54
C GLU A 16 5.75 4.24 -19.29
N TRP A 17 6.05 5.01 -18.24
CA TRP A 17 5.22 5.04 -17.03
C TRP A 17 3.79 5.49 -17.36
N HIS A 18 3.63 6.60 -18.10
CA HIS A 18 2.30 7.08 -18.48
C HIS A 18 1.53 6.07 -19.35
N LEU A 19 2.24 5.34 -20.22
CA LEU A 19 1.62 4.36 -21.11
C LEU A 19 1.18 3.10 -20.36
N HIS A 20 2.01 2.60 -19.44
CA HIS A 20 1.84 1.28 -18.83
C HIS A 20 1.28 1.33 -17.40
N ALA A 21 1.50 2.41 -16.67
CA ALA A 21 1.00 2.65 -15.33
C ALA A 21 0.43 4.08 -15.17
N PRO A 22 -0.56 4.47 -16.00
CA PRO A 22 -1.21 5.76 -15.85
C PRO A 22 -2.04 5.80 -14.56
N PRO A 23 -2.22 6.99 -13.96
CA PRO A 23 -3.18 7.16 -12.89
C PRO A 23 -4.57 6.78 -13.37
N LYS A 24 -5.39 6.23 -12.46
CA LYS A 24 -6.77 5.79 -12.74
C LYS A 24 -7.60 6.81 -13.51
N ARG A 25 -7.36 8.11 -13.28
CA ARG A 25 -7.93 9.19 -14.09
C ARG A 25 -6.82 9.87 -14.89
N LYS A 26 -6.87 9.76 -16.22
CA LYS A 26 -5.88 10.37 -17.14
C LYS A 26 -5.64 11.86 -16.88
N MET A 27 -6.68 12.59 -16.46
CA MET A 27 -6.58 14.03 -16.14
C MET A 27 -5.67 14.35 -14.94
N HIS A 28 -5.27 13.35 -14.15
CA HIS A 28 -4.32 13.53 -13.04
C HIS A 28 -2.85 13.52 -13.50
N TRP A 29 -2.56 13.13 -14.74
CA TRP A 29 -1.20 13.16 -15.30
C TRP A 29 -0.83 14.57 -15.76
N LYS A 30 -0.45 15.42 -14.81
CA LYS A 30 -0.12 16.84 -15.04
C LYS A 30 1.09 17.23 -14.20
N ASP A 31 1.82 18.24 -14.64
CA ASP A 31 2.92 18.81 -13.86
C ASP A 31 2.41 19.37 -12.53
N GLY A 32 3.18 19.14 -11.47
CA GLY A 32 2.83 19.53 -10.10
C GLY A 32 1.78 18.63 -9.42
N ARG A 33 1.26 17.60 -10.10
CA ARG A 33 0.30 16.65 -9.53
C ARG A 33 0.99 15.34 -9.11
N SER A 34 0.53 14.78 -8.00
CA SER A 34 1.08 13.59 -7.34
C SER A 34 1.52 12.47 -8.29
N ALA A 35 0.67 12.03 -9.21
CA ALA A 35 0.99 10.91 -10.10
C ALA A 35 2.25 11.13 -10.97
N LYS A 36 2.37 12.31 -11.60
CA LYS A 36 3.50 12.60 -12.50
C LYS A 36 4.78 12.94 -11.72
N GLU A 37 4.64 13.65 -10.59
CA GLU A 37 5.79 13.96 -9.74
C GLU A 37 6.33 12.72 -9.03
N ASN A 38 5.47 11.79 -8.62
CA ASN A 38 5.89 10.50 -8.08
C ASN A 38 6.66 9.70 -9.15
N ALA A 39 6.15 9.61 -10.37
CA ALA A 39 6.85 8.95 -11.47
C ALA A 39 8.24 9.57 -11.72
N ARG A 40 8.34 10.91 -11.75
CA ARG A 40 9.61 11.64 -11.87
C ARG A 40 10.59 11.29 -10.75
N LEU A 41 10.11 11.31 -9.51
CA LEU A 41 10.92 11.05 -8.33
C LEU A 41 11.58 9.67 -8.41
N TRP A 42 10.80 8.64 -8.73
CA TRP A 42 11.30 7.27 -8.85
C TRP A 42 12.25 7.08 -10.04
N LEU A 43 11.87 7.59 -11.22
CA LEU A 43 12.69 7.44 -12.43
C LEU A 43 14.04 8.16 -12.32
N ASN A 44 14.08 9.35 -11.71
CA ASN A 44 15.32 10.11 -11.53
C ASN A 44 16.28 9.46 -10.52
N ALA A 45 15.76 8.69 -9.57
CA ALA A 45 16.57 8.03 -8.56
C ALA A 45 17.10 6.66 -9.01
N ALA A 46 16.41 5.99 -9.94
CA ALA A 46 16.77 4.66 -10.40
C ALA A 46 18.19 4.61 -10.99
N PRO A 47 18.99 3.55 -10.69
CA PRO A 47 18.63 2.31 -10.00
C PRO A 47 18.70 2.37 -8.45
N GLY A 48 18.93 3.56 -7.87
CA GLY A 48 18.83 3.84 -6.43
C GLY A 48 17.41 4.22 -6.00
N LEU A 49 17.22 4.40 -4.70
CA LEU A 49 15.94 4.89 -4.14
C LEU A 49 15.92 6.42 -4.11
N PRO A 50 14.74 7.06 -4.17
CA PRO A 50 14.61 8.48 -3.85
C PRO A 50 15.26 8.79 -2.49
N SER A 51 16.09 9.83 -2.39
CA SER A 51 16.96 10.05 -1.23
C SER A 51 16.20 10.09 0.10
N GLY A 52 15.14 10.89 0.21
CA GLY A 52 14.34 10.94 1.44
C GLY A 52 13.68 9.61 1.81
N PHE A 53 13.42 8.74 0.83
CA PHE A 53 12.91 7.40 1.07
C PHE A 53 14.03 6.44 1.49
N ALA A 54 15.22 6.56 0.89
CA ALA A 54 16.41 5.83 1.33
C ALA A 54 16.78 6.16 2.79
N ASP A 55 16.74 7.46 3.15
CA ASP A 55 17.00 7.94 4.51
C ASP A 55 15.98 7.39 5.51
N LEU A 56 14.69 7.40 5.15
CA LEU A 56 13.62 6.84 5.98
C LEU A 56 13.82 5.34 6.24
N LEU A 57 14.14 4.56 5.20
CA LEU A 57 14.40 3.13 5.36
C LEU A 57 15.65 2.88 6.20
N GLY A 58 16.74 3.64 5.97
CA GLY A 58 17.98 3.52 6.75
C GLY A 58 17.83 3.91 8.23
N ALA A 59 16.84 4.74 8.56
CA ALA A 59 16.51 5.10 9.94
C ALA A 59 15.55 4.11 10.62
N THR A 60 15.01 3.14 9.89
CA THR A 60 14.05 2.16 10.44
C THR A 60 14.81 0.95 10.97
N GLU A 61 14.85 0.78 12.30
CA GLU A 61 15.66 -0.27 12.96
C GLU A 61 15.36 -1.70 12.48
N SER A 62 14.12 -1.98 12.05
CA SER A 62 13.70 -3.29 11.56
C SER A 62 14.00 -3.54 10.08
N ILE A 63 14.62 -2.58 9.37
CA ILE A 63 14.97 -2.69 7.95
C ILE A 63 16.48 -2.54 7.83
N GLY A 64 17.14 -3.60 7.38
CA GLY A 64 18.57 -3.58 7.10
C GLY A 64 18.90 -2.94 5.76
N THR A 65 20.18 -3.02 5.39
CA THR A 65 20.66 -2.55 4.09
C THR A 65 19.98 -3.32 2.96
N LEU A 66 19.26 -2.61 2.08
CA LEU A 66 18.61 -3.23 0.93
C LEU A 66 19.64 -3.77 -0.07
N ARG A 67 19.46 -5.02 -0.49
CA ARG A 67 20.30 -5.68 -1.52
C ARG A 67 19.69 -5.51 -2.92
N SER A 68 18.37 -5.60 -3.00
CA SER A 68 17.61 -5.46 -4.24
C SER A 68 16.21 -4.95 -3.96
N TRP A 69 15.60 -4.30 -4.96
CA TRP A 69 14.22 -3.89 -4.90
C TRP A 69 13.58 -3.84 -6.29
N SER A 70 12.28 -4.05 -6.34
CA SER A 70 11.41 -3.74 -7.47
C SER A 70 10.26 -2.85 -7.02
N ALA A 71 9.94 -1.84 -7.82
CA ALA A 71 8.83 -0.92 -7.59
C ALA A 71 7.78 -1.11 -8.68
N GLU A 72 6.56 -1.45 -8.27
CA GLU A 72 5.41 -1.57 -9.15
C GLU A 72 4.51 -0.33 -9.00
N PRO A 73 4.40 0.53 -10.01
CA PRO A 73 3.49 1.66 -9.97
C PRO A 73 2.04 1.27 -10.23
N GLU A 74 1.10 2.05 -9.67
CA GLU A 74 -0.35 1.81 -9.77
C GLU A 74 -0.71 0.34 -9.46
N ALA A 75 -0.10 -0.18 -8.39
CA ALA A 75 -0.18 -1.59 -8.02
C ALA A 75 -1.57 -1.90 -7.47
N ARG A 76 -2.24 -2.89 -8.08
CA ARG A 76 -3.58 -3.32 -7.69
C ARG A 76 -3.49 -4.54 -6.79
N VAL A 77 -3.65 -4.32 -5.49
CA VAL A 77 -3.53 -5.36 -4.47
C VAL A 77 -4.90 -5.72 -3.91
N ARG A 78 -5.24 -7.00 -3.98
CA ARG A 78 -6.48 -7.53 -3.41
C ARG A 78 -6.20 -8.10 -2.02
N PHE A 79 -6.79 -7.49 -0.99
CA PHE A 79 -6.72 -7.96 0.40
C PHE A 79 -8.07 -8.48 0.93
N ASP A 80 -9.16 -8.29 0.18
CA ASP A 80 -10.50 -8.76 0.51
C ASP A 80 -11.28 -9.21 -0.75
N THR A 81 -12.45 -9.82 -0.53
CA THR A 81 -13.42 -10.14 -1.59
C THR A 81 -14.49 -9.04 -1.75
N LEU A 82 -14.30 -7.89 -1.11
CA LEU A 82 -15.30 -6.85 -0.92
C LEU A 82 -15.00 -5.66 -1.84
N GLY A 83 -15.36 -5.80 -3.11
CA GLY A 83 -15.22 -4.74 -4.10
C GLY A 83 -13.85 -4.67 -4.78
N GLU A 84 -13.43 -3.45 -5.13
CA GLU A 84 -12.21 -3.23 -5.92
C GLU A 84 -10.94 -3.44 -5.10
N PRO A 85 -9.86 -3.98 -5.70
CA PRO A 85 -8.52 -3.98 -5.13
C PRO A 85 -8.09 -2.59 -4.68
N SER A 86 -7.23 -2.52 -3.66
CA SER A 86 -6.51 -1.29 -3.32
C SER A 86 -5.59 -0.92 -4.48
N ASN A 87 -5.53 0.37 -4.83
CA ASN A 87 -4.60 0.87 -5.84
C ASN A 87 -3.53 1.69 -5.12
N LEU A 88 -2.33 1.14 -5.03
CA LEU A 88 -1.18 1.82 -4.41
C LEU A 88 -0.46 2.61 -5.51
N ASP A 89 -0.06 3.84 -5.20
CA ASP A 89 0.68 4.65 -6.18
C ASP A 89 2.01 3.97 -6.55
N VAL A 90 2.71 3.42 -5.55
CA VAL A 90 3.85 2.50 -5.73
C VAL A 90 3.80 1.38 -4.69
N LEU A 91 4.05 0.15 -5.11
CA LEU A 91 4.36 -0.98 -4.24
C LEU A 91 5.82 -1.37 -4.41
N LEU A 92 6.61 -1.22 -3.35
CA LEU A 92 7.99 -1.63 -3.31
C LEU A 92 8.10 -3.03 -2.69
N ARG A 93 8.74 -3.94 -3.42
CA ARG A 93 9.16 -5.24 -2.93
C ARG A 93 10.67 -5.27 -2.91
N ALA A 94 11.26 -5.48 -1.75
CA ALA A 94 12.70 -5.44 -1.54
C ALA A 94 13.17 -6.66 -0.77
N GLN A 95 14.48 -6.86 -0.80
CA GLN A 95 15.18 -7.83 0.01
C GLN A 95 16.27 -7.08 0.77
N ASP A 96 16.20 -7.11 2.09
CA ASP A 96 17.29 -6.66 2.94
C ASP A 96 18.16 -7.85 3.39
N GLU A 97 19.09 -7.58 4.29
CA GLU A 97 19.99 -8.58 4.87
C GLU A 97 19.32 -9.58 5.82
N THR A 98 18.10 -9.29 6.30
CA THR A 98 17.31 -10.13 7.21
C THR A 98 16.16 -10.87 6.52
N GLY A 99 15.63 -10.34 5.42
CA GLY A 99 14.41 -10.87 4.82
C GLY A 99 13.77 -9.97 3.76
N PRO A 100 12.61 -10.41 3.24
CA PRO A 100 11.80 -9.61 2.34
C PRO A 100 11.21 -8.40 3.08
N VAL A 101 11.21 -7.26 2.40
CA VAL A 101 10.64 -6.00 2.87
C VAL A 101 9.58 -5.56 1.86
N VAL A 102 8.39 -5.20 2.33
CA VAL A 102 7.29 -4.70 1.50
C VAL A 102 6.88 -3.33 1.99
N VAL A 103 6.83 -2.36 1.07
CA VAL A 103 6.41 -0.98 1.39
C VAL A 103 5.35 -0.53 0.39
N GLY A 104 4.16 -0.24 0.89
CA GLY A 104 3.12 0.41 0.11
C GLY A 104 3.21 1.93 0.25
N ILE A 105 3.08 2.64 -0.87
CA ILE A 105 3.28 4.08 -0.94
C ILE A 105 2.05 4.73 -1.57
N GLU A 106 1.51 5.74 -0.87
CA GLU A 106 0.50 6.68 -1.36
C GLU A 106 1.17 8.06 -1.44
N ALA A 107 1.38 8.54 -2.66
CA ALA A 107 2.00 9.82 -2.93
C ALA A 107 0.96 10.95 -2.95
N LYS A 108 1.35 12.11 -2.41
CA LYS A 108 0.59 13.35 -2.44
C LYS A 108 1.56 14.49 -2.71
N ALA A 109 1.15 15.45 -3.55
CA ALA A 109 1.95 16.63 -3.84
C ALA A 109 1.30 17.87 -3.23
N ASP A 110 0.15 18.26 -3.76
CA ASP A 110 -0.59 19.47 -3.38
C ASP A 110 -2.01 19.16 -2.87
N GLU A 111 -2.41 17.89 -2.90
CA GLU A 111 -3.74 17.44 -2.49
C GLU A 111 -3.74 16.71 -1.12
N PRO A 112 -4.81 16.85 -0.33
CA PRO A 112 -4.96 16.04 0.87
C PRO A 112 -5.22 14.57 0.52
N PHE A 113 -4.91 13.68 1.46
CA PHE A 113 -5.44 12.31 1.42
C PHE A 113 -6.98 12.34 1.41
N GLY A 114 -7.59 11.28 0.86
CA GLY A 114 -9.02 11.15 0.68
C GLY A 114 -9.87 11.17 1.96
N SER A 115 -11.11 10.70 1.83
CA SER A 115 -12.10 10.74 2.91
C SER A 115 -11.65 9.98 4.15
N THR A 116 -12.13 10.45 5.30
CA THR A 116 -11.97 9.74 6.57
C THR A 116 -12.80 8.45 6.59
N VAL A 117 -12.56 7.58 7.57
CA VAL A 117 -13.36 6.38 7.82
C VAL A 117 -14.82 6.77 8.05
N GLU A 118 -15.09 7.79 8.85
CA GLU A 118 -16.44 8.31 9.10
C GLU A 118 -17.18 8.67 7.80
N LYS A 119 -16.57 9.55 6.98
CA LYS A 119 -17.19 9.99 5.72
C LYS A 119 -17.39 8.82 4.76
N SER A 120 -16.47 7.86 4.76
CA SER A 120 -16.55 6.66 3.92
C SER A 120 -17.68 5.73 4.39
N LEU A 121 -17.85 5.57 5.71
CA LEU A 121 -18.92 4.77 6.31
C LEU A 121 -20.29 5.38 6.02
N LEU A 122 -20.47 6.68 6.25
CA LEU A 122 -21.71 7.39 5.92
C LEU A 122 -22.06 7.29 4.43
N SER A 123 -21.06 7.38 3.54
CA SER A 123 -21.26 7.18 2.10
C SER A 123 -21.68 5.75 1.78
N ALA A 124 -21.09 4.76 2.45
CA ALA A 124 -21.42 3.36 2.27
C ALA A 124 -22.84 3.01 2.77
N GLU A 125 -23.27 3.58 3.89
CA GLU A 125 -24.63 3.44 4.44
C GLU A 125 -25.68 4.04 3.50
N LYS A 126 -25.44 5.26 3.00
CA LYS A 126 -26.30 5.88 1.98
C LYS A 126 -26.43 5.00 0.73
N ARG A 127 -25.32 4.41 0.28
CA ARG A 127 -25.33 3.48 -0.87
C ARG A 127 -26.09 2.20 -0.55
N LEU A 128 -25.97 1.67 0.66
CA LEU A 128 -26.69 0.47 1.10
C LEU A 128 -28.21 0.71 1.13
N ALA A 129 -28.65 1.87 1.61
CA ALA A 129 -30.06 2.25 1.61
C ALA A 129 -30.65 2.31 0.19
N GLY A 130 -29.87 2.80 -0.79
CA GLY A 130 -30.28 2.83 -2.20
C GLY A 130 -30.02 1.54 -2.98
N ASN A 131 -29.20 0.64 -2.47
CA ASN A 131 -28.83 -0.62 -3.10
C ASN A 131 -28.43 -1.65 -2.02
N SER A 132 -29.35 -2.55 -1.69
CA SER A 132 -29.16 -3.60 -0.68
C SER A 132 -28.02 -4.58 -0.97
N ARG A 133 -27.48 -4.60 -2.19
CA ARG A 133 -26.31 -5.41 -2.57
C ARG A 133 -24.97 -4.69 -2.32
N SER A 134 -24.98 -3.43 -1.88
CA SER A 134 -23.76 -2.68 -1.56
C SER A 134 -23.02 -3.30 -0.38
N ARG A 135 -21.76 -3.68 -0.58
CA ARG A 135 -20.92 -4.27 0.49
C ARG A 135 -19.96 -3.26 1.15
N GLY A 136 -20.19 -1.95 0.94
CA GLY A 136 -19.28 -0.91 1.43
C GLY A 136 -19.18 -0.85 2.96
N VAL A 137 -20.31 -1.00 3.66
CA VAL A 137 -20.34 -1.01 5.14
C VAL A 137 -19.61 -2.24 5.67
N GLU A 138 -19.92 -3.41 5.09
CA GLU A 138 -19.25 -4.67 5.43
C GLU A 138 -17.74 -4.57 5.22
N ARG A 139 -17.29 -3.95 4.12
CA ARG A 139 -15.86 -3.75 3.84
C ARG A 139 -15.17 -2.90 4.91
N ILE A 140 -15.76 -1.77 5.28
CA ILE A 140 -15.17 -0.87 6.27
C ILE A 140 -15.10 -1.56 7.64
N ARG A 141 -16.17 -2.27 8.03
CA ARG A 141 -16.20 -3.04 9.29
C ARG A 141 -15.18 -4.18 9.30
N GLY A 142 -15.07 -4.93 8.20
CA GLY A 142 -14.08 -5.99 8.04
C GLY A 142 -12.65 -5.45 8.13
N LEU A 143 -12.38 -4.31 7.47
CA LEU A 143 -11.09 -3.66 7.51
C LEU A 143 -10.71 -3.18 8.93
N ALA A 144 -11.65 -2.57 9.66
CA ALA A 144 -11.43 -2.19 11.06
C ALA A 144 -11.15 -3.42 11.93
N ALA A 145 -11.93 -4.50 11.76
CA ALA A 145 -11.73 -5.76 12.49
C ALA A 145 -10.35 -6.39 12.23
N THR A 146 -9.84 -6.35 10.99
CA THR A 146 -8.49 -6.85 10.65
C THR A 146 -7.39 -6.21 11.52
N PHE A 147 -7.57 -4.95 11.91
CA PHE A 147 -6.60 -4.20 12.71
C PHE A 147 -7.02 -4.05 14.19
N GLY A 148 -8.11 -4.70 14.61
CA GLY A 148 -8.63 -4.55 15.97
C GLY A 148 -9.10 -3.13 16.30
N LEU A 149 -9.53 -2.36 15.30
CA LEU A 149 -9.97 -0.98 15.47
C LEU A 149 -11.46 -0.92 15.83
N ASP A 150 -11.79 -0.07 16.79
CA ASP A 150 -13.16 0.20 17.22
C ASP A 150 -13.74 1.41 16.47
N LEU A 151 -14.79 1.19 15.68
CA LEU A 151 -15.43 2.24 14.86
C LEU A 151 -16.28 3.22 15.68
N ASP A 152 -16.49 2.98 16.97
CA ASP A 152 -17.18 3.92 17.86
C ASP A 152 -16.21 4.97 18.44
N ARG A 153 -14.90 4.81 18.22
CA ARG A 153 -13.84 5.70 18.69
C ARG A 153 -13.62 6.86 17.71
N PRO A 154 -13.73 8.14 18.16
CA PRO A 154 -13.50 9.30 17.30
C PRO A 154 -12.15 9.27 16.57
N GLU A 155 -11.08 8.86 17.26
CA GLU A 155 -9.74 8.77 16.69
C GLU A 155 -9.63 7.77 15.52
N VAL A 156 -10.44 6.71 15.52
CA VAL A 156 -10.52 5.75 14.41
C VAL A 156 -11.32 6.32 13.25
N LEU A 157 -12.41 7.02 13.57
CA LEU A 157 -13.29 7.66 12.59
C LEU A 157 -12.57 8.78 11.80
N GLU A 158 -11.59 9.43 12.41
CA GLU A 158 -10.74 10.46 11.79
C GLU A 158 -9.65 9.90 10.85
N LEU A 159 -9.32 8.60 10.95
CA LEU A 159 -8.33 7.98 10.06
C LEU A 159 -8.73 8.12 8.60
N ARG A 160 -7.73 8.25 7.71
CA ARG A 160 -7.95 8.28 6.27
C ARG A 160 -8.25 6.88 5.76
N TYR A 161 -9.45 6.67 5.21
CA TYR A 161 -9.89 5.35 4.75
C TYR A 161 -8.92 4.75 3.72
N GLN A 162 -8.41 5.58 2.80
CA GLN A 162 -7.45 5.13 1.80
C GLN A 162 -6.11 4.64 2.39
N LEU A 163 -5.65 5.25 3.48
CA LEU A 163 -4.42 4.82 4.15
C LEU A 163 -4.67 3.48 4.85
N LEU A 164 -5.84 3.28 5.46
CA LEU A 164 -6.19 2.00 6.07
C LEU A 164 -6.27 0.88 5.03
N THR A 165 -6.85 1.14 3.86
CA THR A 165 -6.87 0.16 2.75
C THR A 165 -5.48 -0.08 2.16
N LEU A 166 -4.62 0.94 2.11
CA LEU A 166 -3.22 0.77 1.69
C LEU A 166 -2.45 -0.09 2.68
N THR A 167 -2.64 0.11 3.99
CA THR A 167 -2.00 -0.72 5.02
C THR A 167 -2.43 -2.17 4.88
N ALA A 168 -3.73 -2.46 4.72
CA ALA A 168 -4.20 -3.83 4.53
C ALA A 168 -3.64 -4.49 3.27
N ALA A 169 -3.58 -3.74 2.16
CA ALA A 169 -2.93 -4.20 0.95
C ALA A 169 -1.44 -4.49 1.15
N THR A 170 -0.71 -3.60 1.81
CA THR A 170 0.73 -3.76 2.09
C THR A 170 0.98 -5.01 2.93
N VAL A 171 0.17 -5.24 3.96
CA VAL A 171 0.25 -6.45 4.80
C VAL A 171 -0.06 -7.71 4.01
N ALA A 172 -1.05 -7.69 3.11
CA ALA A 172 -1.42 -8.84 2.28
C ALA A 172 -0.33 -9.26 1.28
N GLU A 173 0.56 -8.33 0.92
CA GLU A 173 1.74 -8.59 0.08
C GLU A 173 2.95 -9.09 0.88
N GLY A 174 2.94 -8.92 2.20
CA GLY A 174 3.96 -9.47 3.08
C GLY A 174 3.98 -11.00 3.04
N PRO A 175 5.13 -11.65 3.26
CA PRO A 175 5.18 -13.10 3.37
C PRO A 175 4.30 -13.57 4.52
N ILE A 176 3.48 -14.59 4.29
CA ILE A 176 2.77 -15.31 5.35
C ILE A 176 3.84 -16.06 6.15
N LEU A 177 4.26 -15.50 7.28
CA LEU A 177 5.04 -16.24 8.27
C LEU A 177 4.11 -17.31 8.86
N ILE A 178 4.19 -18.53 8.33
CA ILE A 178 3.63 -19.71 9.01
C ILE A 178 4.44 -19.84 10.31
N TRP A 179 3.88 -19.36 11.41
CA TRP A 179 4.40 -19.59 12.74
C TRP A 179 4.29 -21.10 13.04
N GLY A 180 5.35 -21.84 12.71
CA GLY A 180 5.49 -23.23 13.09
C GLY A 180 5.40 -23.33 14.60
N HIS A 181 4.45 -24.14 15.08
CA HIS A 181 4.29 -24.52 16.47
C HIS A 181 5.63 -24.95 17.09
N PHE A 182 6.27 -24.06 17.86
CA PHE A 182 7.31 -24.43 18.81
C PHE A 182 6.62 -25.06 20.04
N ARG A 183 6.12 -26.29 19.89
CA ARG A 183 5.85 -27.15 21.05
C ARG A 183 7.18 -27.80 21.43
N GLY A 184 8.00 -27.05 22.17
CA GLY A 184 9.09 -27.61 22.94
C GLY A 184 8.51 -28.60 23.95
N SER A 185 8.60 -29.89 23.66
CA SER A 185 8.31 -30.94 24.63
C SER A 185 9.46 -30.96 25.63
N PRO A 186 9.23 -30.75 26.94
CA PRO A 186 10.30 -30.85 27.92
C PRO A 186 10.67 -32.32 28.03
N ARG A 187 11.88 -32.68 27.58
CA ARG A 187 12.50 -33.95 27.97
C ARG A 187 12.70 -33.88 29.48
N ARG A 188 11.86 -34.60 30.22
CA ARG A 188 12.19 -35.01 31.58
C ARG A 188 13.40 -35.93 31.47
N ARG A 189 14.54 -35.49 31.99
CA ARG A 189 15.52 -36.41 32.55
C ARG A 189 15.00 -36.76 33.93
N ASP A 190 14.77 -38.04 34.16
CA ASP A 190 15.07 -38.81 35.36
C ASP A 190 15.09 -40.28 34.94
#